data_AF-A0A7W7SHF7-F1
#
_entry.id   AF-A0A7W7SHF7-F1
#
_cell.length_a   1.000
_cell.length_b   1.000
_cell.length_c   1.000
_cell.angle_alpha   90.00
_cell.angle_beta   90.00
_cell.angle_gamma   90.00
#
_symmetry.space_group_name_H-M   'P 1'
#
loop_
_entity.id
_entity.type
_entity.pdbx_description
1 polymer ?
#
loop_
_entity_poly.entity_id
_entity_poly.type
_entity_poly.pdbx_seq_one_letter_code
_entity_poly.pdbx_strand_id
1 'polypeptide(L)' 'MDEQEYVGLGQDQAERLAAEQGWRVVRVLAPEAMITMEYREDRLNLTVRDGRVERCWQG' A
#
# COMPACT_ATOMS: atom_id res chain seq x y z
N MET A 1 -10.36 5.36 6.16
CA MET A 1 -10.10 3.91 6.04
C MET A 1 -9.07 3.55 7.07
N ASP A 2 -9.19 2.38 7.70
CA ASP A 2 -8.17 1.91 8.63
C ASP A 2 -6.96 1.48 7.81
N GLU A 3 -5.89 2.28 7.82
CA GLU A 3 -4.61 2.05 7.12
C GLU A 3 -3.85 0.85 7.69
N GLN A 4 -4.51 -0.05 8.41
CA GLN A 4 -3.95 -1.28 8.97
C GLN A 4 -4.56 -2.51 8.30
N GLU A 5 -5.63 -2.38 7.51
CA GLU A 5 -6.35 -3.51 6.90
C GLU A 5 -5.52 -4.34 5.92
N TYR A 6 -4.48 -3.75 5.33
CA TYR A 6 -3.62 -4.45 4.36
C TYR A 6 -2.40 -5.11 5.00
N VAL A 7 -2.05 -4.76 6.25
CA VAL A 7 -0.85 -5.25 6.93
C VAL A 7 -0.94 -6.77 7.12
N GLY A 8 0.12 -7.48 6.74
CA GLY A 8 0.21 -8.93 6.80
C GLY A 8 -0.35 -9.68 5.57
N LEU A 9 -1.12 -9.01 4.71
CA LEU A 9 -1.57 -9.59 3.44
C LEU A 9 -0.39 -9.83 2.50
N GLY A 10 -0.53 -10.82 1.62
CA GLY A 10 0.36 -10.95 0.47
C GLY A 10 0.18 -9.78 -0.49
N GLN A 11 1.25 -9.38 -1.19
CA GLN A 11 1.23 -8.25 -2.11
C GLN A 11 0.04 -8.31 -3.09
N ASP A 12 -0.15 -9.42 -3.81
CA ASP A 12 -1.24 -9.58 -4.77
C ASP A 12 -2.64 -9.47 -4.13
N GLN A 13 -2.78 -9.97 -2.90
CA GLN A 13 -4.03 -9.89 -2.16
C GLN A 13 -4.33 -8.45 -1.75
N ALA A 14 -3.32 -7.71 -1.30
CA ALA A 14 -3.44 -6.31 -0.93
C ALA A 14 -3.80 -5.43 -2.13
N GLU A 15 -3.15 -5.64 -3.29
CA GLU A 15 -3.44 -4.92 -4.52
C GLU A 15 -4.89 -5.14 -4.99
N ARG A 16 -5.36 -6.40 -4.93
CA ARG A 16 -6.73 -6.74 -5.31
C ARG A 16 -7.76 -6.12 -4.37
N LEU A 17 -7.58 -6.27 -3.06
CA LEU A 17 -8.47 -5.68 -2.06
C LEU A 17 -8.50 -4.15 -2.19
N ALA A 18 -7.35 -3.53 -2.46
CA ALA A 18 -7.27 -2.09 -2.62
C ALA A 18 -8.07 -1.61 -3.84
N ALA A 19 -8.02 -2.34 -4.96
CA ALA A 19 -8.85 -2.06 -6.13
C ALA A 19 -10.35 -2.21 -5.82
N GLU A 20 -10.75 -3.23 -5.06
CA GLU A 20 -12.15 -3.42 -4.62
C GLU A 20 -12.63 -2.30 -3.68
N GLN A 21 -11.71 -1.73 -2.89
CA GLN A 21 -11.95 -0.58 -2.01
C GLN A 21 -11.89 0.78 -2.74
N GLY A 22 -11.67 0.78 -4.05
CA GLY A 22 -11.72 1.98 -4.90
C GLY A 22 -10.43 2.78 -4.99
N TRP A 23 -9.30 2.23 -4.51
CA TRP A 23 -7.99 2.84 -4.79
C TRP A 23 -7.69 2.79 -6.27
N ARG A 24 -7.33 3.94 -6.85
CA ARG A 24 -6.99 4.03 -8.28
C ARG A 24 -5.53 3.70 -8.54
N VAL A 25 -4.67 3.98 -7.56
CA VAL A 25 -3.24 3.73 -7.64
C VAL A 25 -2.79 3.03 -6.37
N VAL A 26 -2.17 1.86 -6.53
CA VAL A 26 -1.46 1.18 -5.44
C VAL A 26 0.03 1.21 -5.78
N ARG A 27 0.83 1.79 -4.88
CA ARG A 27 2.27 1.87 -5.04
C ARG A 27 2.94 0.96 -4.02
N VAL A 28 3.66 -0.05 -4.50
CA VAL A 28 4.46 -0.93 -3.66
C VAL A 28 5.88 -0.40 -3.54
N LEU A 29 6.39 -0.36 -2.33
CA LEU A 29 7.69 0.17 -1.95
C LEU A 29 8.49 -0.87 -1.16
N ALA A 30 9.80 -0.82 -1.29
CA ALA A 30 10.68 -1.47 -0.32
C ALA A 30 10.59 -0.73 1.04
N PRO A 31 10.74 -1.41 2.19
CA PRO A 31 10.58 -0.81 3.52
C PRO A 31 11.53 0.38 3.77
N GLU A 32 12.68 0.39 3.11
CA GLU A 32 13.74 1.40 3.28
C GLU A 32 13.78 2.42 2.13
N ALA A 33 12.79 2.40 1.24
CA ALA A 33 12.76 3.29 0.08
C ALA A 33 12.57 4.75 0.51
N MET A 34 13.59 5.59 0.28
CA MET A 34 13.44 7.04 0.35
C MET A 34 12.66 7.52 -0.88
N ILE A 35 11.46 8.03 -0.65
CA ILE A 35 10.58 8.53 -1.70
C ILE A 35 10.14 9.96 -1.43
N THR A 36 9.92 10.74 -2.48
CA THR A 36 9.23 12.01 -2.37
C THR A 36 7.75 11.75 -2.10
N MET A 37 7.24 12.35 -1.02
CA MET A 37 5.84 12.24 -0.60
C MET A 37 4.97 13.24 -1.35
N GLU A 38 4.92 13.13 -2.68
CA GLU A 38 3.89 13.84 -3.44
C GLU A 38 2.52 13.28 -3.05
N TYR A 39 1.67 14.09 -2.43
CA TYR A 39 0.34 13.68 -1.98
C TYR A 39 -0.60 13.49 -3.16
N ARG A 40 -1.30 12.35 -3.19
CA ARG A 40 -2.31 11.96 -4.16
C ARG A 40 -3.42 11.21 -3.43
N GLU A 41 -4.54 11.90 -3.20
CA GLU A 41 -5.70 11.37 -2.45
C GLU A 41 -6.21 9.99 -2.92
N ASP A 42 -5.97 9.64 -4.18
CA ASP A 42 -6.38 8.39 -4.82
C ASP A 42 -5.32 7.29 -4.78
N ARG A 43 -4.22 7.49 -4.02
CA ARG A 43 -3.08 6.58 -3.92
C ARG A 43 -2.91 5.95 -2.54
N LEU A 44 -2.84 4.63 -2.54
CA LEU A 44 -2.35 3.83 -1.42
C LEU A 44 -0.86 3.51 -1.62
N ASN A 45 -0.05 3.71 -0.59
CA ASN A 45 1.31 3.19 -0.54
C ASN A 45 1.36 1.96 0.36
N LEU A 46 2.09 0.93 -0.08
CA LEU A 46 2.38 -0.29 0.67
C LEU A 46 3.89 -0.43 0.79
N THR A 47 4.41 -0.73 1.98
CA THR A 47 5.75 -1.33 2.09
C THR A 47 5.62 -2.84 2.18
N VAL A 48 6.37 -3.56 1.35
CA VAL A 48 6.33 -5.01 1.31
C VAL A 48 7.68 -5.59 1.70
N ARG A 49 7.66 -6.55 2.63
CA ARG A 49 8.81 -7.30 3.11
C ARG A 49 8.50 -8.78 3.06
N ASP A 50 9.40 -9.58 2.49
CA ASP A 50 9.20 -11.03 2.37
C ASP A 50 7.85 -11.41 1.73
N GLY A 51 7.41 -10.61 0.74
CA GLY A 51 6.15 -10.80 0.02
C GLY A 51 4.88 -10.40 0.79
N ARG A 52 5.02 -9.84 2.00
CA ARG A 52 3.90 -9.38 2.85
C ARG A 52 3.95 -7.89 3.10
N VAL A 53 2.78 -7.26 3.19
CA VAL A 53 2.66 -5.85 3.55
C VAL A 53 3.09 -5.66 5.01
N GLU A 54 4.07 -4.79 5.24
CA GLU A 54 4.56 -4.41 6.57
C GLU A 54 3.91 -3.12 7.05
N ARG A 55 3.67 -2.15 6.14
CA ARG A 55 2.94 -0.90 6.43
C ARG A 55 2.10 -0.50 5.22
N CYS A 56 1.04 0.27 5.46
CA CYS A 56 0.32 0.97 4.42
C CYS A 56 -0.15 2.34 4.88
N TRP A 57 -0.26 3.28 3.94
CA TRP A 57 -0.72 4.64 4.22
C TRP A 57 -1.28 5.29 2.95
N GLN A 58 -2.25 6.17 3.11
CA GLN A 58 -2.67 7.06 2.03
C GLN A 58 -1.56 8.06 1.76
N GLY A 59 -1.20 8.29 0.49
CA GLY A 59 -0.20 9.31 0.17
C GLY A 59 -0.62 10.15 -1.00
#